data_AF-A0AA37SMP8-F1
#
_entry.id   AF-A0AA37SMP8-F1
#
_cell.length_a   1.000
_cell.length_b   1.000
_cell.length_c   1.000
_cell.angle_alpha   90.00
_cell.angle_beta   90.00
_cell.angle_gamma   90.00
#
_symmetry.space_group_name_H-M   'P 1'
#
loop_
_entity.id
_entity.type
_entity.pdbx_description
1 polymer ?
#
loop_
_entity_poly.entity_id
_entity_poly.type
_entity_poly.pdbx_seq_one_letter_code
_entity_poly.pdbx_strand_id
1 'polypeptide(L)'
;MSKAYPTWGKNGAWKQQGGGGTVWDSLVYDPVTDLVYLAVGNGSPWNYKFRSEGKGDNLFLGSIVAINPDTGKYVWHFQETPMDQWDYTSVQQIMTLDMPVNGEMRHVIVHAPKNGFFYIIDAKTGKFITGKPYTYENWANGLDPVTGRPNYVPDALWTLTGKPWLGLPGELGGHNFAAMAYSPKTKLVYIPAQQIPLLYDGQKGGFKAYHDAWNLGLDMNKIGLFDDKDPAHVAAKQDFLKVLKGWTLAWDPVKMAPAFTINHKGPWNGGIVATAGNVIFQGLANGEFHAYDATNGNDLYSFPAQSAIIAPPVTYMANGKQYVAVEVGWGGIYPFLYGGVARTSGWTVNHSRVIAFSLDGKDNLPAKNELGFTPVKPVPTYDEARQKNGYFLYQTFCSACHGDNGISGGVLPDLRWSGAPRGKESFYKLVGRGALTAYGMDRFDTSLTPDQIEDIRNFIVKRANESYDEEVKARQNSTGVPNDQFLNVPQSTADIPTADHP
;
A
#
# COMPACT_ATOMS: atom_id res chain seq x y z
N MET A 1 -31.62 1.83 -3.26
CA MET A 1 -30.86 1.81 -4.54
C MET A 1 -30.96 3.10 -5.36
N SER A 2 -31.82 4.08 -5.05
CA SER A 2 -32.07 5.24 -5.92
C SER A 2 -30.94 6.28 -6.01
N LYS A 3 -30.06 6.40 -4.99
CA LYS A 3 -29.02 7.45 -4.96
C LYS A 3 -27.75 7.08 -5.73
N ALA A 4 -27.27 5.85 -5.58
CA ALA A 4 -26.02 5.42 -6.20
C ALA A 4 -26.16 5.26 -7.71
N TYR A 5 -27.14 4.46 -8.17
CA TYR A 5 -27.27 4.04 -9.57
C TYR A 5 -27.21 5.17 -10.63
N PRO A 6 -27.84 6.36 -10.41
CA PRO A 6 -27.73 7.47 -11.37
C PRO A 6 -26.32 8.03 -11.57
N THR A 7 -25.39 7.75 -10.64
CA THR A 7 -23.99 8.21 -10.69
C THR A 7 -23.05 7.22 -11.39
N TRP A 8 -23.58 6.18 -12.02
CA TRP A 8 -22.82 5.18 -12.77
C TRP A 8 -23.23 5.15 -14.24
N GLY A 9 -22.26 4.87 -15.11
CA GLY A 9 -22.48 4.63 -16.53
C GLY A 9 -23.40 3.43 -16.74
N LYS A 10 -24.29 3.51 -17.73
CA LYS A 10 -25.32 2.48 -17.94
C LYS A 10 -24.74 1.15 -18.41
N ASN A 11 -23.59 1.16 -19.08
CA ASN A 11 -23.00 -0.01 -19.73
C ASN A 11 -21.56 -0.31 -19.28
N GLY A 12 -21.14 0.27 -18.16
CA GLY A 12 -19.79 0.09 -17.66
C GLY A 12 -19.49 -1.34 -17.18
N ALA A 13 -18.20 -1.68 -17.14
CA ALA A 13 -17.71 -2.98 -16.67
C ALA A 13 -18.08 -3.29 -15.21
N TRP A 14 -18.48 -2.28 -14.42
CA TRP A 14 -18.97 -2.46 -13.04
C TRP A 14 -20.09 -3.51 -12.93
N LYS A 15 -20.91 -3.70 -13.99
CA LYS A 15 -21.97 -4.72 -14.03
C LYS A 15 -21.44 -6.15 -14.01
N GLN A 16 -20.21 -6.37 -14.48
CA GLN A 16 -19.54 -7.67 -14.51
C GLN A 16 -18.52 -7.80 -13.37
N GLN A 17 -17.87 -6.69 -12.99
CA GLN A 17 -16.77 -6.65 -12.01
C GLN A 17 -17.23 -6.31 -10.58
N GLY A 18 -18.51 -6.03 -10.38
CA GLY A 18 -19.09 -5.69 -9.08
C GLY A 18 -18.99 -4.20 -8.70
N GLY A 19 -18.17 -3.41 -9.41
CA GLY A 19 -18.08 -1.95 -9.22
C GLY A 19 -17.12 -1.49 -8.12
N GLY A 20 -16.77 -2.35 -7.15
CA GLY A 20 -15.84 -2.04 -6.06
C GLY A 20 -16.56 -1.52 -4.82
N GLY A 21 -15.92 -0.61 -4.08
CA GLY A 21 -16.48 -0.01 -2.87
C GLY A 21 -16.51 -0.97 -1.68
N THR A 22 -15.51 -1.83 -1.57
CA THR A 22 -15.36 -2.75 -0.43
C THR A 22 -15.07 -1.98 0.85
N VAL A 23 -15.69 -2.38 1.97
CA VAL A 23 -15.49 -1.82 3.31
C VAL A 23 -14.59 -2.79 4.08
N TRP A 24 -13.28 -2.72 3.83
CA TRP A 24 -12.33 -3.78 4.22
C TRP A 24 -11.46 -3.47 5.44
N ASP A 25 -11.56 -2.26 6.01
CA ASP A 25 -10.74 -1.83 7.15
C ASP A 25 -11.58 -1.05 8.18
N SER A 26 -11.59 0.28 8.13
CA SER A 26 -12.21 1.09 9.18
C SER A 26 -13.74 0.98 9.22
N LEU A 27 -14.25 0.61 10.39
CA LEU A 27 -15.66 0.65 10.76
C LEU A 27 -15.76 1.20 12.18
N VAL A 28 -16.41 2.34 12.34
CA VAL A 28 -16.45 3.06 13.63
C VAL A 28 -17.88 3.25 14.07
N TYR A 29 -18.21 2.82 15.28
CA TYR A 29 -19.43 3.25 15.97
C TYR A 29 -19.12 4.49 16.82
N ASP A 30 -19.95 5.51 16.66
CA ASP A 30 -19.85 6.74 17.42
C ASP A 30 -21.08 6.92 18.32
N PRO A 31 -20.91 6.77 19.65
CA PRO A 31 -22.02 6.89 20.60
C PRO A 31 -22.53 8.33 20.75
N VAL A 32 -21.79 9.36 20.32
CA VAL A 32 -22.23 10.76 20.41
C VAL A 32 -23.33 11.06 19.38
N THR A 33 -23.19 10.51 18.19
CA THR A 33 -24.16 10.68 17.10
C THR A 33 -25.13 9.51 16.95
N ASP A 34 -24.82 8.37 17.57
CA ASP A 34 -25.47 7.07 17.40
C ASP A 34 -25.47 6.60 15.93
N LEU A 35 -24.29 6.68 15.31
CA LEU A 35 -24.06 6.30 13.91
C LEU A 35 -22.91 5.30 13.79
N VAL A 36 -22.99 4.44 12.78
CA VAL A 36 -21.84 3.66 12.30
C VAL A 36 -21.31 4.34 11.03
N TYR A 37 -20.02 4.61 11.01
CA TYR A 37 -19.30 5.13 9.85
C TYR A 37 -18.59 3.99 9.13
N LEU A 38 -18.95 3.81 7.87
CA LEU A 38 -18.33 2.87 6.95
C LEU A 38 -17.33 3.61 6.07
N ALA A 39 -16.10 3.15 6.07
CA ALA A 39 -15.01 3.64 5.25
C ALA A 39 -15.01 2.85 3.93
N VAL A 40 -15.24 3.49 2.77
CA VAL A 40 -15.54 2.80 1.50
C VAL A 40 -14.36 2.84 0.52
N GLY A 41 -14.06 1.68 -0.09
CA GLY A 41 -12.93 1.48 -0.99
C GLY A 41 -13.07 2.07 -2.40
N ASN A 42 -12.08 1.71 -3.21
CA ASN A 42 -11.87 2.10 -4.61
C ASN A 42 -12.85 1.42 -5.57
N GLY A 43 -12.87 1.87 -6.82
CA GLY A 43 -13.68 1.27 -7.89
C GLY A 43 -13.10 -0.01 -8.49
N SER A 44 -13.97 -0.88 -9.02
CA SER A 44 -13.58 -2.10 -9.76
C SER A 44 -14.22 -2.15 -11.15
N PRO A 45 -13.43 -2.16 -12.24
CA PRO A 45 -11.97 -2.01 -12.27
C PRO A 45 -11.53 -0.59 -11.86
N TRP A 46 -10.24 -0.38 -11.58
CA TRP A 46 -9.70 0.96 -11.27
C TRP A 46 -9.92 1.93 -12.43
N ASN A 47 -9.75 1.45 -13.67
CA ASN A 47 -9.94 2.27 -14.86
C ASN A 47 -11.40 2.77 -14.98
N TYR A 48 -11.65 4.02 -14.57
CA TYR A 48 -12.96 4.67 -14.58
C TYR A 48 -13.65 4.70 -15.95
N LYS A 49 -12.89 4.82 -17.04
CA LYS A 49 -13.44 4.75 -18.40
C LYS A 49 -14.02 3.37 -18.71
N PHE A 50 -13.34 2.29 -18.33
CA PHE A 50 -13.89 0.95 -18.47
C PHE A 50 -14.99 0.67 -17.45
N ARG A 51 -14.77 1.06 -16.19
CA ARG A 51 -15.71 0.82 -15.09
C ARG A 51 -17.05 1.46 -15.35
N SER A 52 -17.08 2.73 -15.76
CA SER A 52 -18.29 3.57 -15.76
C SER A 52 -18.44 4.42 -17.02
N GLU A 53 -17.81 4.03 -18.15
CA GLU A 53 -17.83 4.80 -19.41
C GLU A 53 -17.25 6.22 -19.27
N GLY A 54 -16.48 6.48 -18.20
CA GLY A 54 -15.99 7.81 -17.87
C GLY A 54 -17.08 8.74 -17.32
N LYS A 55 -18.17 8.20 -16.75
CA LYS A 55 -19.35 8.96 -16.30
C LYS A 55 -19.65 8.79 -14.81
N GLY A 56 -20.05 9.91 -14.22
CA GLY A 56 -20.62 10.03 -12.88
C GLY A 56 -19.62 9.82 -11.74
N ASP A 57 -20.03 10.27 -10.55
CA ASP A 57 -19.19 10.22 -9.36
C ASP A 57 -18.95 8.81 -8.80
N ASN A 58 -19.73 7.83 -9.26
CA ASN A 58 -19.67 6.42 -8.86
C ASN A 58 -19.88 6.25 -7.34
N LEU A 59 -20.98 6.77 -6.81
CA LEU A 59 -21.29 6.62 -5.40
C LEU A 59 -21.49 5.13 -5.03
N PHE A 60 -20.95 4.65 -3.90
CA PHE A 60 -20.27 5.39 -2.81
C PHE A 60 -18.76 5.14 -2.76
N LEU A 61 -18.07 4.98 -3.90
CA LEU A 61 -16.62 4.78 -3.93
C LEU A 61 -15.87 5.92 -3.22
N GLY A 62 -14.74 5.63 -2.58
CA GLY A 62 -13.87 6.63 -1.96
C GLY A 62 -14.65 7.59 -1.04
N SER A 63 -15.50 7.03 -0.17
CA SER A 63 -16.41 7.79 0.69
C SER A 63 -16.37 7.33 2.14
N ILE A 64 -16.76 8.21 3.04
CA ILE A 64 -17.30 7.84 4.36
C ILE A 64 -18.82 7.81 4.24
N VAL A 65 -19.45 6.72 4.67
CA VAL A 65 -20.92 6.55 4.68
C VAL A 65 -21.39 6.30 6.10
N ALA A 66 -22.31 7.13 6.58
CA ALA A 66 -22.95 6.93 7.87
C ALA A 66 -24.26 6.16 7.73
N ILE A 67 -24.44 5.17 8.60
CA ILE A 67 -25.66 4.37 8.72
C ILE A 67 -26.15 4.34 10.16
N ASN A 68 -27.46 4.15 10.33
CA ASN A 68 -28.02 3.85 11.65
C ASN A 68 -27.61 2.43 12.08
N PRO A 69 -27.07 2.26 13.31
CA PRO A 69 -26.56 0.97 13.80
C PRO A 69 -27.63 -0.13 13.85
N ASP A 70 -28.85 0.20 14.26
CA ASP A 70 -29.92 -0.78 14.46
C ASP A 70 -30.51 -1.33 13.16
N THR A 71 -30.54 -0.50 12.11
CA THR A 71 -31.30 -0.78 10.88
C THR A 71 -30.44 -0.87 9.63
N GLY A 72 -29.18 -0.44 9.69
CA GLY A 72 -28.31 -0.30 8.52
C GLY A 72 -28.79 0.75 7.51
N LYS A 73 -29.78 1.58 7.86
CA LYS A 73 -30.30 2.61 6.95
C LYS A 73 -29.26 3.73 6.78
N TYR A 74 -29.03 4.11 5.53
CA TYR A 74 -28.24 5.28 5.15
C TYR A 74 -28.72 6.55 5.87
N VAL A 75 -27.77 7.38 6.32
CA VAL A 75 -28.00 8.70 6.92
C VAL A 75 -27.37 9.79 6.05
N TRP A 76 -26.05 9.79 5.94
CA TRP A 76 -25.28 10.73 5.13
C TRP A 76 -24.05 10.05 4.51
N HIS A 77 -23.40 10.71 3.55
CA HIS A 77 -22.07 10.32 3.09
C HIS A 77 -21.27 11.58 2.73
N PHE A 78 -19.94 11.46 2.78
CA PHE A 78 -19.00 12.41 2.20
C PHE A 78 -18.05 11.65 1.29
N GLN A 79 -17.98 12.04 0.02
CA GLN A 79 -17.11 11.39 -0.97
C GLN A 79 -15.81 12.16 -1.12
N GLU A 80 -14.71 11.57 -0.64
CA GLU A 80 -13.38 12.16 -0.65
C GLU A 80 -12.73 12.07 -2.03
N THR A 81 -13.00 10.98 -2.76
CA THR A 81 -12.47 10.77 -4.11
C THR A 81 -13.58 10.42 -5.11
N PRO A 82 -14.35 11.41 -5.59
CA PRO A 82 -15.27 11.20 -6.71
C PRO A 82 -14.51 10.70 -7.95
N MET A 83 -15.18 9.92 -8.80
CA MET A 83 -14.56 9.41 -10.05
C MET A 83 -13.24 8.65 -9.83
N ASP A 84 -13.04 8.00 -8.67
CA ASP A 84 -11.79 7.29 -8.33
C ASP A 84 -11.26 6.42 -9.48
N GLN A 85 -10.00 6.62 -9.83
CA GLN A 85 -9.31 5.84 -10.84
C GLN A 85 -7.84 5.58 -10.50
N TRP A 86 -7.52 5.71 -9.23
CA TRP A 86 -6.15 5.69 -8.70
C TRP A 86 -6.02 4.73 -7.51
N ASP A 87 -7.01 3.87 -7.29
CA ASP A 87 -7.11 3.02 -6.10
C ASP A 87 -7.18 3.83 -4.79
N TYR A 88 -7.73 5.05 -4.84
CA TYR A 88 -7.82 5.95 -3.71
C TYR A 88 -9.03 5.60 -2.84
N THR A 89 -8.85 4.54 -2.06
CA THR A 89 -9.77 4.13 -1.02
C THR A 89 -9.94 5.22 0.04
N SER A 90 -11.11 5.21 0.67
CA SER A 90 -11.40 5.94 1.92
C SER A 90 -11.62 5.00 3.08
N VAL A 91 -10.96 3.83 3.06
CA VAL A 91 -11.12 2.75 4.06
C VAL A 91 -10.22 2.94 5.29
N GLN A 92 -9.30 3.90 5.22
CA GLN A 92 -8.33 4.20 6.27
C GLN A 92 -9.03 4.57 7.59
N GLN A 93 -8.25 4.59 8.67
CA GLN A 93 -8.79 4.77 10.02
C GLN A 93 -9.60 6.07 10.16
N ILE A 94 -10.87 5.93 10.54
CA ILE A 94 -11.73 7.05 10.93
C ILE A 94 -11.51 7.34 12.41
N MET A 95 -11.31 8.62 12.77
CA MET A 95 -11.31 9.08 14.16
C MET A 95 -12.40 10.11 14.39
N THR A 96 -13.17 9.94 15.47
CA THR A 96 -14.10 10.96 15.97
C THR A 96 -13.44 11.75 17.10
N LEU A 97 -13.41 13.08 16.98
CA LEU A 97 -12.76 13.96 17.94
C LEU A 97 -13.70 15.11 18.34
N ASP A 98 -13.62 15.53 19.60
CA ASP A 98 -14.09 16.84 20.04
C ASP A 98 -12.91 17.82 19.97
N MET A 99 -12.98 18.79 19.05
CA MET A 99 -11.90 19.75 18.86
C MET A 99 -12.41 21.15 18.45
N PRO A 100 -11.63 22.22 18.70
CA PRO A 100 -11.99 23.55 18.24
C PRO A 100 -11.88 23.64 16.72
N VAL A 101 -12.97 24.07 16.08
CA VAL A 101 -13.09 24.33 14.65
C VAL A 101 -13.65 25.73 14.47
N ASN A 102 -12.84 26.64 13.94
CA ASN A 102 -13.16 28.07 13.82
C ASN A 102 -13.56 28.70 15.17
N GLY A 103 -12.86 28.33 16.25
CA GLY A 103 -13.09 28.86 17.60
C GLY A 103 -14.23 28.19 18.39
N GLU A 104 -14.99 27.27 17.77
CA GLU A 104 -16.09 26.55 18.42
C GLU A 104 -15.73 25.08 18.60
N MET A 105 -16.03 24.50 19.76
CA MET A 105 -15.90 23.05 19.96
C MET A 105 -16.93 22.31 19.09
N ARG A 106 -16.46 21.39 18.25
CA ARG A 106 -17.31 20.54 17.42
C ARG A 106 -16.91 19.08 17.55
N HIS A 107 -17.91 18.20 17.41
CA HIS A 107 -17.71 16.76 17.25
C HIS A 107 -17.52 16.45 15.76
N VAL A 108 -16.32 16.01 15.39
CA VAL A 108 -15.89 15.87 13.99
C VAL A 108 -15.29 14.51 13.72
N ILE A 109 -15.37 14.08 12.46
CA ILE A 109 -14.50 13.05 11.91
C ILE A 109 -13.24 13.74 11.39
N VAL A 110 -12.08 13.17 11.75
CA VAL A 110 -10.82 13.43 11.08
C VAL A 110 -10.35 12.19 10.35
N HIS A 111 -9.85 12.37 9.12
CA HIS A 111 -9.52 11.24 8.25
C HIS A 111 -8.38 11.61 7.29
N ALA A 112 -7.45 10.67 7.08
CA ALA A 112 -6.29 10.83 6.20
C ALA A 112 -6.26 9.68 5.17
N PRO A 113 -7.17 9.60 4.19
CA PRO A 113 -7.22 8.51 3.22
C PRO A 113 -5.99 8.48 2.30
N LYS A 114 -5.95 7.45 1.43
CA LYS A 114 -4.87 7.25 0.45
C LYS A 114 -4.59 8.47 -0.43
N ASN A 115 -5.60 9.28 -0.73
CA ASN A 115 -5.53 10.36 -1.72
C ASN A 115 -4.62 11.55 -1.32
N GLY A 116 -4.10 11.56 -0.08
CA GLY A 116 -3.11 12.54 0.37
C GLY A 116 -3.68 13.79 1.04
N PHE A 117 -5.01 13.91 1.17
CA PHE A 117 -5.66 14.98 1.92
C PHE A 117 -6.05 14.54 3.33
N PHE A 118 -5.92 15.45 4.29
CA PHE A 118 -6.47 15.31 5.64
C PHE A 118 -7.79 16.06 5.68
N TYR A 119 -8.88 15.38 6.04
CA TYR A 119 -10.22 15.91 6.06
C TYR A 119 -10.72 16.14 7.48
N ILE A 120 -11.48 17.21 7.66
CA ILE A 120 -12.34 17.42 8.83
C ILE A 120 -13.78 17.53 8.34
N ILE A 121 -14.65 16.69 8.90
CA ILE A 121 -16.05 16.54 8.51
C ILE A 121 -16.90 16.58 9.78
N ASP A 122 -18.04 17.26 9.74
CA ASP A 122 -19.01 17.20 10.84
C ASP A 122 -19.55 15.78 11.00
N ALA A 123 -19.30 15.15 12.15
CA ALA A 123 -19.60 13.73 12.38
C ALA A 123 -21.11 13.43 12.33
N LYS A 124 -21.96 14.38 12.70
CA LYS A 124 -23.41 14.19 12.72
C LYS A 124 -24.04 14.30 11.33
N THR A 125 -23.52 15.20 10.51
CA THR A 125 -24.18 15.61 9.25
C THR A 125 -23.43 15.21 7.99
N GLY A 126 -22.16 14.83 8.09
CA GLY A 126 -21.30 14.57 6.94
C GLY A 126 -20.87 15.82 6.19
N LYS A 127 -21.11 17.02 6.75
CA LYS A 127 -20.76 18.28 6.11
C LYS A 127 -19.26 18.48 6.13
N PHE A 128 -18.65 18.72 4.96
CA PHE A 128 -17.27 19.14 4.84
C PHE A 128 -17.01 20.43 5.64
N ILE A 129 -15.93 20.44 6.42
CA ILE A 129 -15.50 21.60 7.18
C ILE A 129 -14.24 22.18 6.54
N THR A 130 -13.19 21.36 6.40
CA THR A 130 -11.93 21.76 5.77
C THR A 130 -11.13 20.52 5.36
N GLY A 131 -10.17 20.71 4.46
CA GLY A 131 -9.19 19.70 4.11
C GLY A 131 -7.95 20.30 3.49
N LYS A 132 -6.80 19.69 3.73
CA LYS A 132 -5.50 20.10 3.17
C LYS A 132 -4.62 18.88 2.87
N PRO A 133 -3.69 18.97 1.91
CA PRO A 133 -2.71 17.91 1.69
C PRO A 133 -1.88 17.67 2.96
N TYR A 134 -1.78 16.42 3.42
CA TYR A 134 -0.82 16.01 4.47
C TYR A 134 0.46 15.41 3.89
N THR A 135 0.43 15.07 2.60
CA THR A 135 1.56 14.63 1.80
C THR A 135 1.49 15.27 0.42
N TYR A 136 2.57 15.19 -0.34
CA TYR A 136 2.55 15.60 -1.74
C TYR A 136 1.61 14.71 -2.56
N GLU A 137 0.82 15.35 -3.41
CA GLU A 137 -0.13 14.73 -4.32
C GLU A 137 -0.11 15.53 -5.63
N ASN A 138 -0.31 14.85 -6.77
CA ASN A 138 -0.32 15.49 -8.09
C ASN A 138 -1.59 15.21 -8.89
N TRP A 139 -2.65 14.75 -8.23
CA TRP A 139 -3.92 14.41 -8.88
C TRP A 139 -4.98 15.51 -8.76
N ALA A 140 -4.85 16.36 -7.75
CA ALA A 140 -5.67 17.52 -7.52
C ALA A 140 -4.80 18.78 -7.27
N ASN A 141 -5.43 19.94 -7.34
CA ASN A 141 -4.86 21.21 -6.94
C ASN A 141 -5.74 21.81 -5.84
N GLY A 142 -5.65 21.19 -4.67
CA GLY A 142 -6.51 21.51 -3.53
C GLY A 142 -7.95 21.03 -3.67
N LEU A 143 -8.78 21.46 -2.72
CA LEU A 143 -10.19 21.12 -2.62
C LEU A 143 -11.03 22.39 -2.78
N ASP A 144 -12.22 22.25 -3.36
CA ASP A 144 -13.23 23.30 -3.30
C ASP A 144 -13.56 23.61 -1.82
N PRO A 145 -13.46 24.88 -1.38
CA PRO A 145 -13.51 25.23 0.04
C PRO A 145 -14.90 25.07 0.66
N VAL A 146 -15.95 24.88 -0.15
CA VAL A 146 -17.33 24.76 0.33
C VAL A 146 -17.77 23.29 0.36
N THR A 147 -17.45 22.56 -0.70
CA THR A 147 -17.94 21.20 -0.93
C THR A 147 -16.92 20.14 -0.58
N GLY A 148 -15.63 20.48 -0.52
CA GLY A 148 -14.54 19.52 -0.35
C GLY A 148 -14.26 18.70 -1.60
N ARG A 149 -14.87 19.03 -2.75
CA ARG A 149 -14.63 18.32 -4.01
C ARG A 149 -13.21 18.61 -4.51
N PRO A 150 -12.44 17.60 -4.95
CA PRO A 150 -11.09 17.81 -5.49
C PRO A 150 -11.09 18.62 -6.78
N ASN A 151 -10.13 19.55 -6.90
CA ASN A 151 -9.87 20.28 -8.13
C ASN A 151 -8.91 19.47 -9.01
N TYR A 152 -9.44 18.56 -9.83
CA TYR A 152 -8.60 17.63 -10.61
C TYR A 152 -7.54 18.32 -11.48
N VAL A 153 -6.32 17.78 -11.44
CA VAL A 153 -5.28 18.05 -12.43
C VAL A 153 -5.64 17.29 -13.71
N PRO A 154 -5.76 17.94 -14.88
CA PRO A 154 -6.20 17.28 -16.11
C PRO A 154 -5.38 16.06 -16.51
N ASP A 155 -4.06 16.09 -16.32
CA ASP A 155 -3.17 14.97 -16.66
C ASP A 155 -3.39 13.75 -15.75
N ALA A 156 -3.82 13.96 -14.50
CA ALA A 156 -4.18 12.88 -13.59
C ALA A 156 -5.48 12.17 -13.99
N LEU A 157 -6.29 12.78 -14.88
CA LEU A 157 -7.47 12.16 -15.46
C LEU A 157 -7.12 11.12 -16.55
N TRP A 158 -6.12 10.26 -16.27
CA TRP A 158 -5.44 9.37 -17.22
C TRP A 158 -6.36 8.45 -18.03
N THR A 159 -7.46 7.96 -17.43
CA THR A 159 -8.43 7.12 -18.15
C THR A 159 -9.22 7.91 -19.20
N LEU A 160 -9.43 9.21 -18.97
CA LEU A 160 -10.17 10.10 -19.85
C LEU A 160 -9.27 10.69 -20.93
N THR A 161 -8.05 11.09 -20.55
CA THR A 161 -7.03 11.60 -21.49
C THR A 161 -6.43 10.50 -22.36
N GLY A 162 -6.40 9.25 -21.85
CA GLY A 162 -5.77 8.11 -22.50
C GLY A 162 -4.24 8.15 -22.51
N LYS A 163 -3.63 9.06 -21.73
CA LYS A 163 -2.19 9.24 -21.62
C LYS A 163 -1.65 8.60 -20.33
N PRO A 164 -0.45 8.00 -20.36
CA PRO A 164 0.21 7.56 -19.13
C PRO A 164 0.44 8.71 -18.16
N TRP A 165 0.34 8.44 -16.86
CA TRP A 165 0.55 9.43 -15.81
C TRP A 165 1.25 8.79 -14.60
N LEU A 166 2.34 9.39 -14.13
CA LEU A 166 3.02 8.97 -12.91
C LEU A 166 2.31 9.60 -11.71
N GLY A 167 1.60 8.78 -10.94
CA GLY A 167 0.75 9.22 -9.86
C GLY A 167 1.41 9.25 -8.50
N LEU A 168 1.12 10.31 -7.75
CA LEU A 168 1.51 10.54 -6.36
C LEU A 168 0.26 10.95 -5.55
N PRO A 169 0.04 10.37 -4.35
CA PRO A 169 0.96 9.50 -3.60
C PRO A 169 1.17 8.08 -4.18
N GLY A 170 0.35 7.70 -5.16
CA GLY A 170 0.30 6.37 -5.78
C GLY A 170 -0.79 5.49 -5.19
N GLU A 171 -1.00 4.30 -5.75
CA GLU A 171 -2.12 3.39 -5.41
C GLU A 171 -2.07 2.87 -3.97
N LEU A 172 -0.86 2.78 -3.39
CA LEU A 172 -0.69 2.46 -1.97
C LEU A 172 -0.93 3.66 -1.04
N GLY A 173 -1.16 4.84 -1.61
CA GLY A 173 -1.64 6.04 -0.94
C GLY A 173 -0.62 6.74 -0.04
N GLY A 174 -0.98 7.97 0.36
CA GLY A 174 -0.23 8.74 1.34
C GLY A 174 -0.26 8.13 2.73
N HIS A 175 -1.31 7.36 3.02
CA HIS A 175 -1.59 6.62 4.24
C HIS A 175 -2.47 5.43 3.85
N ASN A 176 -2.15 4.26 4.38
CA ASN A 176 -2.86 3.01 4.10
C ASN A 176 -3.49 2.47 5.40
N PHE A 177 -3.70 1.17 5.54
CA PHE A 177 -4.36 0.55 6.70
C PHE A 177 -3.61 0.75 8.05
N ALA A 178 -2.32 1.12 8.03
CA ALA A 178 -1.51 1.23 9.23
C ALA A 178 -2.07 2.30 10.16
N ALA A 179 -2.54 1.93 11.35
CA ALA A 179 -3.28 2.85 12.21
C ALA A 179 -2.51 4.15 12.54
N MET A 180 -3.20 5.28 12.43
CA MET A 180 -2.79 6.55 13.04
C MET A 180 -3.15 6.59 14.53
N ALA A 181 -2.61 7.57 15.25
CA ALA A 181 -2.93 7.79 16.66
C ALA A 181 -3.23 9.26 16.95
N TYR A 182 -4.11 9.54 17.90
CA TYR A 182 -4.33 10.90 18.42
C TYR A 182 -3.89 10.99 19.88
N SER A 183 -3.20 12.07 20.24
CA SER A 183 -2.88 12.38 21.63
C SER A 183 -3.69 13.58 22.13
N PRO A 184 -4.61 13.39 23.09
CA PRO A 184 -5.31 14.50 23.71
C PRO A 184 -4.40 15.48 24.45
N LYS A 185 -3.15 15.10 24.77
CA LYS A 185 -2.17 15.96 25.46
C LYS A 185 -1.51 16.93 24.49
N THR A 186 -1.05 16.45 23.34
CA THR A 186 -0.38 17.27 22.32
C THR A 186 -1.36 17.88 21.32
N LYS A 187 -2.59 17.33 21.24
CA LYS A 187 -3.61 17.63 20.24
C LYS A 187 -3.19 17.29 18.80
N LEU A 188 -2.16 16.44 18.64
CA LEU A 188 -1.65 16.02 17.35
C LEU A 188 -2.21 14.65 16.94
N VAL A 189 -2.34 14.46 15.62
CA VAL A 189 -2.58 13.17 14.98
C VAL A 189 -1.26 12.68 14.38
N TYR A 190 -0.84 11.47 14.73
CA TYR A 190 0.38 10.83 14.23
C TYR A 190 0.03 9.85 13.12
N ILE A 191 0.50 10.12 11.91
CA ILE A 191 0.13 9.41 10.69
C ILE A 191 1.36 8.67 10.16
N PRO A 192 1.31 7.33 9.98
CA PRO A 192 2.26 6.61 9.13
C PRO A 192 2.03 7.06 7.69
N ALA A 193 2.85 8.00 7.24
CA ALA A 193 2.75 8.63 5.94
C ALA A 193 3.81 8.05 4.99
N GLN A 194 3.48 8.03 3.70
CA GLN A 194 4.35 7.46 2.69
C GLN A 194 4.10 8.05 1.30
N GLN A 195 5.00 7.75 0.39
CA GLN A 195 4.88 8.05 -1.02
C GLN A 195 5.44 6.88 -1.82
N ILE A 196 4.59 6.20 -2.59
CA ILE A 196 4.94 5.01 -3.36
C ILE A 196 4.40 5.21 -4.78
N PRO A 197 5.22 5.68 -5.73
CA PRO A 197 4.72 6.05 -7.06
C PRO A 197 4.11 4.86 -7.81
N LEU A 198 3.17 5.15 -8.72
CA LEU A 198 2.72 4.18 -9.73
C LEU A 198 2.57 4.86 -11.09
N LEU A 199 3.01 4.18 -12.14
CA LEU A 199 2.69 4.59 -13.51
C LEU A 199 1.32 4.04 -13.90
N TYR A 200 0.36 4.95 -14.07
CA TYR A 200 -0.96 4.62 -14.57
C TYR A 200 -0.97 4.67 -16.10
N ASP A 201 -1.23 3.53 -16.74
CA ASP A 201 -1.51 3.45 -18.18
C ASP A 201 -2.65 2.44 -18.42
N GLY A 202 -3.56 2.78 -19.32
CA GLY A 202 -4.74 1.97 -19.60
C GLY A 202 -4.44 0.82 -20.53
N GLN A 203 -5.04 -0.34 -20.23
CA GLN A 203 -5.00 -1.52 -21.08
C GLN A 203 -5.38 -1.17 -22.53
N LYS A 204 -4.56 -1.59 -23.49
CA LYS A 204 -4.85 -1.43 -24.93
C LYS A 204 -5.75 -2.56 -25.43
N GLY A 205 -6.63 -2.26 -26.38
CA GLY A 205 -7.55 -3.25 -26.98
C GLY A 205 -8.86 -3.49 -26.20
N GLY A 206 -9.10 -2.74 -25.13
CA GLY A 206 -10.30 -2.84 -24.30
C GLY A 206 -10.09 -3.67 -23.03
N PHE A 207 -11.08 -3.64 -22.14
CA PHE A 207 -11.04 -4.35 -20.87
C PHE A 207 -11.48 -5.81 -21.04
N LYS A 208 -10.68 -6.73 -20.51
CA LYS A 208 -11.03 -8.14 -20.43
C LYS A 208 -10.75 -8.65 -19.02
N ALA A 209 -11.80 -9.14 -18.38
CA ALA A 209 -11.69 -9.75 -17.07
C ALA A 209 -11.26 -11.21 -17.15
N TYR A 210 -10.50 -11.64 -16.15
CA TYR A 210 -10.08 -13.02 -15.91
C TYR A 210 -10.46 -13.41 -14.48
N HIS A 211 -10.90 -14.65 -14.27
CA HIS A 211 -11.38 -15.09 -12.96
C HIS A 211 -10.26 -15.07 -11.90
N ASP A 212 -9.06 -15.51 -12.28
CA ASP A 212 -7.92 -15.71 -11.37
C ASP A 212 -6.84 -14.62 -11.51
N ALA A 213 -7.22 -13.42 -11.95
CA ALA A 213 -6.26 -12.35 -12.22
C ALA A 213 -6.66 -11.01 -11.59
N TRP A 214 -5.68 -10.11 -11.54
CA TRP A 214 -5.92 -8.77 -11.05
C TRP A 214 -6.52 -7.88 -12.14
N ASN A 215 -7.85 -7.70 -12.09
CA ASN A 215 -8.62 -7.03 -13.14
C ASN A 215 -8.66 -5.50 -12.99
N LEU A 216 -7.50 -4.85 -13.01
CA LEU A 216 -7.38 -3.42 -12.71
C LEU A 216 -7.78 -2.50 -13.88
N GLY A 217 -7.71 -3.00 -15.11
CA GLY A 217 -7.86 -2.20 -16.33
C GLY A 217 -6.64 -1.34 -16.68
N LEU A 218 -5.48 -1.70 -16.11
CA LEU A 218 -4.16 -1.14 -16.41
C LEU A 218 -3.43 -1.99 -17.46
N ASP A 219 -2.49 -1.40 -18.18
CA ASP A 219 -1.53 -2.15 -18.98
C ASP A 219 -0.45 -2.73 -18.07
N MET A 220 -0.62 -4.00 -17.68
CA MET A 220 0.29 -4.68 -16.76
C MET A 220 1.73 -4.80 -17.28
N ASN A 221 1.99 -4.56 -18.58
CA ASN A 221 3.37 -4.46 -19.10
C ASN A 221 4.08 -3.17 -18.69
N LYS A 222 3.34 -2.15 -18.27
CA LYS A 222 3.86 -0.80 -18.01
C LYS A 222 3.92 -0.44 -16.53
N ILE A 223 3.25 -1.20 -15.67
CA ILE A 223 3.21 -0.90 -14.22
C ILE A 223 4.47 -1.35 -13.49
N GLY A 224 5.15 -2.38 -14.00
CA GLY A 224 6.39 -2.88 -13.42
C GLY A 224 7.53 -1.90 -13.63
N LEU A 225 8.45 -1.81 -12.67
CA LEU A 225 9.64 -0.99 -12.85
C LEU A 225 10.53 -1.57 -13.95
N PHE A 226 11.25 -0.70 -14.64
CA PHE A 226 12.25 -1.19 -15.58
C PHE A 226 13.41 -1.86 -14.83
N ASP A 227 13.85 -3.00 -15.33
CA ASP A 227 14.97 -3.76 -14.74
C ASP A 227 15.95 -4.26 -15.81
N ASP A 228 16.08 -3.48 -16.88
CA ASP A 228 17.09 -3.66 -17.93
C ASP A 228 18.22 -2.63 -17.79
N LYS A 229 19.22 -2.75 -18.69
CA LYS A 229 20.42 -1.90 -18.69
C LYS A 229 20.28 -0.69 -19.61
N ASP A 230 19.07 -0.39 -20.11
CA ASP A 230 18.86 0.81 -20.93
C ASP A 230 19.08 2.06 -20.06
N PRO A 231 19.94 3.01 -20.47
CA PRO A 231 20.23 4.19 -19.65
C PRO A 231 18.99 5.03 -19.28
N ALA A 232 17.99 5.13 -20.16
CA ALA A 232 16.77 5.88 -19.89
C ALA A 232 15.89 5.17 -18.86
N HIS A 233 15.81 3.84 -18.93
CA HIS A 233 15.10 3.01 -17.95
C HIS A 233 15.78 3.03 -16.58
N VAL A 234 17.11 2.96 -16.55
CA VAL A 234 17.88 3.13 -15.31
C VAL A 234 17.58 4.50 -14.70
N ALA A 235 17.64 5.59 -15.47
CA ALA A 235 17.32 6.92 -15.00
C ALA A 235 15.88 7.02 -14.44
N ALA A 236 14.89 6.45 -15.13
CA ALA A 236 13.51 6.40 -14.67
C ALA A 236 13.34 5.62 -13.36
N LYS A 237 14.02 4.47 -13.21
CA LYS A 237 14.07 3.72 -11.94
C LYS A 237 14.68 4.56 -10.83
N GLN A 238 15.71 5.35 -11.13
CA GLN A 238 16.30 6.25 -10.14
C GLN A 238 15.37 7.37 -9.70
N ASP A 239 14.64 7.96 -10.64
CA ASP A 239 13.66 8.99 -10.29
C ASP A 239 12.50 8.40 -9.47
N PHE A 240 12.07 7.18 -9.77
CA PHE A 240 11.13 6.45 -8.92
C PHE A 240 11.66 6.29 -7.49
N LEU A 241 12.89 5.80 -7.32
CA LEU A 241 13.48 5.53 -6.00
C LEU A 241 13.71 6.80 -5.18
N LYS A 242 13.95 7.96 -5.80
CA LYS A 242 14.05 9.26 -5.10
C LYS A 242 12.73 9.70 -4.48
N VAL A 243 11.61 9.28 -5.06
CA VAL A 243 10.25 9.66 -4.66
C VAL A 243 9.66 8.67 -3.66
N LEU A 244 10.16 7.42 -3.66
CA LEU A 244 9.80 6.37 -2.71
C LEU A 244 10.24 6.70 -1.27
N LYS A 245 9.29 7.03 -0.39
CA LYS A 245 9.59 7.53 0.97
C LYS A 245 8.56 7.07 2.01
N GLY A 246 8.98 6.97 3.26
CA GLY A 246 8.10 6.78 4.42
C GLY A 246 8.54 7.62 5.60
N TRP A 247 7.58 8.12 6.37
CA TRP A 247 7.82 8.93 7.55
C TRP A 247 6.63 8.86 8.51
N THR A 248 6.86 9.26 9.75
CA THR A 248 5.77 9.55 10.68
C THR A 248 5.52 11.04 10.70
N LEU A 249 4.29 11.43 10.38
CA LEU A 249 3.85 12.80 10.37
C LEU A 249 3.06 13.10 11.64
N ALA A 250 3.53 14.06 12.44
CA ALA A 250 2.71 14.64 13.50
C ALA A 250 1.93 15.82 12.91
N TRP A 251 0.65 15.64 12.66
CA TRP A 251 -0.27 16.61 12.08
C TRP A 251 -1.04 17.38 13.16
N ASP A 252 -1.07 18.71 13.07
CA ASP A 252 -1.92 19.56 13.89
C ASP A 252 -3.25 19.78 13.15
N PRO A 253 -4.36 19.13 13.57
CA PRO A 253 -5.64 19.22 12.85
C PRO A 253 -6.31 20.59 13.04
N VAL A 254 -5.92 21.39 14.04
CA VAL A 254 -6.46 22.76 14.21
C VAL A 254 -5.77 23.72 13.25
N LYS A 255 -4.44 23.60 13.12
CA LYS A 255 -3.65 24.43 12.19
C LYS A 255 -3.71 23.94 10.75
N MET A 256 -4.10 22.68 10.54
CA MET A 256 -4.04 21.97 9.26
C MET A 256 -2.62 22.06 8.67
N ALA A 257 -1.62 21.65 9.47
CA ALA A 257 -0.21 21.75 9.13
C ALA A 257 0.63 20.69 9.88
N PRO A 258 1.80 20.30 9.34
CA PRO A 258 2.76 19.47 10.07
C PRO A 258 3.30 20.21 11.31
N ALA A 259 3.31 19.53 12.45
CA ALA A 259 4.04 19.97 13.64
C ALA A 259 5.51 19.53 13.59
N PHE A 260 5.74 18.27 13.23
CA PHE A 260 7.07 17.71 12.95
C PHE A 260 6.94 16.41 12.13
N THR A 261 8.07 15.90 11.65
CA THR A 261 8.15 14.61 10.94
C THR A 261 9.32 13.78 11.47
N ILE A 262 9.18 12.45 11.39
CA ILE A 262 10.24 11.47 11.70
C ILE A 262 10.47 10.65 10.43
N ASN A 263 11.62 10.83 9.79
CA ASN A 263 11.91 10.15 8.52
C ASN A 263 12.35 8.70 8.76
N HIS A 264 11.85 7.79 7.93
CA HIS A 264 12.18 6.37 7.97
C HIS A 264 13.01 5.97 6.75
N LYS A 265 13.64 4.79 6.78
CA LYS A 265 14.47 4.28 5.67
C LYS A 265 13.66 4.15 4.37
N GLY A 266 12.39 3.77 4.47
CA GLY A 266 11.47 3.61 3.35
C GLY A 266 10.01 3.60 3.80
N PRO A 267 9.06 3.40 2.89
CA PRO A 267 7.61 3.35 3.17
C PRO A 267 7.17 2.08 3.92
N TRP A 268 5.85 1.90 4.06
CA TRP A 268 5.23 0.69 4.59
C TRP A 268 5.54 0.40 6.07
N ASN A 269 5.78 1.45 6.85
CA ASN A 269 5.98 1.37 8.28
C ASN A 269 4.66 1.09 9.02
N GLY A 270 4.75 0.52 10.21
CA GLY A 270 3.59 0.10 10.98
C GLY A 270 2.79 1.23 11.60
N GLY A 271 1.62 0.84 12.12
CA GLY A 271 0.74 1.75 12.83
C GLY A 271 1.33 2.27 14.14
N ILE A 272 0.66 3.25 14.72
CA ILE A 272 1.15 4.01 15.88
C ILE A 272 0.17 3.86 17.05
N VAL A 273 0.71 3.86 18.26
CA VAL A 273 -0.08 4.10 19.48
C VAL A 273 0.50 5.28 20.25
N ALA A 274 -0.37 6.18 20.72
CA ALA A 274 0.00 7.31 21.57
C ALA A 274 -0.42 7.06 23.02
N THR A 275 0.40 7.51 23.98
CA THR A 275 0.13 7.31 25.40
C THR A 275 0.11 8.62 26.19
N ALA A 276 -0.57 8.64 27.34
CA ALA A 276 -0.60 9.78 28.26
C ALA A 276 0.80 10.13 28.84
N GLY A 277 1.76 9.20 28.77
CA GLY A 277 3.16 9.39 29.11
C GLY A 277 3.93 10.32 28.17
N ASN A 278 3.28 10.90 27.16
CA ASN A 278 3.89 11.74 26.12
C ASN A 278 4.87 10.98 25.22
N VAL A 279 4.55 9.72 24.94
CA VAL A 279 5.33 8.82 24.08
C VAL A 279 4.40 8.21 23.03
N ILE A 280 4.89 8.14 21.80
CA ILE A 280 4.29 7.33 20.73
C ILE A 280 5.18 6.10 20.46
N PHE A 281 4.56 4.97 20.17
CA PHE A 281 5.28 3.74 19.78
C PHE A 281 4.93 3.37 18.35
N GLN A 282 5.94 2.87 17.63
CA GLN A 282 5.78 2.45 16.24
C GLN A 282 6.79 1.35 15.90
N GLY A 283 6.36 0.38 15.11
CA GLY A 283 7.27 -0.54 14.43
C GLY A 283 7.52 -0.13 12.99
N LEU A 284 8.73 -0.39 12.48
CA LEU A 284 9.19 0.10 11.18
C LEU A 284 9.45 -1.03 10.19
N ALA A 285 9.45 -0.68 8.90
CA ALA A 285 9.72 -1.61 7.80
C ALA A 285 11.18 -2.13 7.80
N ASN A 286 12.09 -1.44 8.48
CA ASN A 286 13.48 -1.88 8.65
C ASN A 286 13.67 -2.95 9.75
N GLY A 287 12.60 -3.30 10.47
CA GLY A 287 12.64 -4.29 11.55
C GLY A 287 12.98 -3.73 12.93
N GLU A 288 12.93 -2.42 13.10
CA GLU A 288 13.09 -1.77 14.40
C GLU A 288 11.73 -1.40 15.01
N PHE A 289 11.67 -1.46 16.34
CA PHE A 289 10.57 -0.95 17.15
C PHE A 289 11.05 0.26 17.93
N HIS A 290 10.31 1.36 17.89
CA HIS A 290 10.72 2.63 18.49
C HIS A 290 9.69 3.20 19.46
N ALA A 291 10.19 3.99 20.40
CA ALA A 291 9.40 4.91 21.21
C ALA A 291 9.91 6.34 20.97
N TYR A 292 9.03 7.25 20.56
CA TYR A 292 9.37 8.64 20.29
C TYR A 292 8.66 9.58 21.26
N ASP A 293 9.30 10.70 21.57
CA ASP A 293 8.65 11.82 22.27
C ASP A 293 7.51 12.38 21.40
N ALA A 294 6.30 12.37 21.94
CA ALA A 294 5.08 12.76 21.23
C ALA A 294 5.03 14.25 20.83
N THR A 295 5.88 15.11 21.42
CA THR A 295 5.90 16.56 21.17
C THR A 295 6.89 17.02 20.11
N ASN A 296 7.97 16.28 19.90
CA ASN A 296 9.07 16.71 19.03
C ASN A 296 9.63 15.58 18.14
N GLY A 297 9.23 14.33 18.35
CA GLY A 297 9.65 13.19 17.55
C GLY A 297 11.04 12.65 17.88
N ASN A 298 11.67 13.11 18.97
CA ASN A 298 12.96 12.58 19.41
C ASN A 298 12.84 11.08 19.73
N ASP A 299 13.78 10.29 19.22
CA ASP A 299 13.87 8.87 19.52
C ASP A 299 14.35 8.65 20.96
N LEU A 300 13.52 8.00 21.76
CA LEU A 300 13.78 7.72 23.18
C LEU A 300 14.26 6.29 23.40
N TYR A 301 13.94 5.39 22.47
CA TYR A 301 14.21 3.97 22.60
C TYR A 301 14.06 3.28 21.24
N SER A 302 15.00 2.40 20.92
CA SER A 302 14.92 1.51 19.77
C SER A 302 15.19 0.06 20.17
N PHE A 303 14.57 -0.87 19.45
CA PHE A 303 14.75 -2.31 19.64
C PHE A 303 14.72 -3.07 18.31
N PRO A 304 15.74 -3.89 17.99
CA PRO A 304 15.75 -4.70 16.77
C PRO A 304 14.82 -5.92 16.91
N ALA A 305 13.63 -5.86 16.30
CA ALA A 305 12.61 -6.90 16.38
C ALA A 305 12.91 -8.15 15.53
N GLN A 306 14.02 -8.14 14.79
CA GLN A 306 14.49 -9.15 13.81
C GLN A 306 13.63 -9.26 12.54
N SER A 307 12.45 -8.66 12.48
CA SER A 307 11.61 -8.60 11.28
C SER A 307 10.81 -7.32 11.24
N ALA A 308 10.46 -6.87 10.04
CA ALA A 308 9.66 -5.68 9.81
C ALA A 308 8.31 -5.74 10.53
N ILE A 309 7.81 -4.57 10.92
CA ILE A 309 6.57 -4.44 11.68
C ILE A 309 5.63 -3.51 10.92
N ILE A 310 4.46 -4.03 10.55
CA ILE A 310 3.39 -3.26 9.89
C ILE A 310 2.16 -3.09 10.79
N ALA A 311 2.02 -3.90 11.84
CA ALA A 311 0.93 -3.83 12.79
C ALA A 311 1.08 -2.65 13.76
N PRO A 312 -0.02 -2.04 14.24
CA PRO A 312 0.05 -1.06 15.31
C PRO A 312 0.41 -1.74 16.65
N PRO A 313 1.26 -1.10 17.49
CA PRO A 313 1.44 -1.54 18.86
C PRO A 313 0.17 -1.29 19.68
N VAL A 314 0.01 -2.03 20.77
CA VAL A 314 -1.03 -1.85 21.78
C VAL A 314 -0.41 -1.70 23.16
N THR A 315 -1.10 -1.04 24.09
CA THR A 315 -0.67 -0.96 25.49
C THR A 315 -1.78 -1.42 26.44
N TYR A 316 -1.40 -2.11 27.52
CA TYR A 316 -2.34 -2.60 28.53
C TYR A 316 -1.68 -2.71 29.91
N MET A 317 -2.52 -2.85 30.94
CA MET A 317 -2.09 -3.16 32.31
C MET A 317 -2.36 -4.63 32.62
N ALA A 318 -1.39 -5.31 33.22
CA ALA A 318 -1.56 -6.64 33.78
C ALA A 318 -0.82 -6.73 35.11
N ASN A 319 -1.50 -7.20 36.16
CA ASN A 319 -0.94 -7.34 37.51
C ASN A 319 -0.22 -6.07 38.04
N GLY A 320 -0.81 -4.90 37.80
CA GLY A 320 -0.25 -3.62 38.23
C GLY A 320 0.91 -3.08 37.40
N LYS A 321 1.27 -3.74 36.29
CA LYS A 321 2.38 -3.37 35.41
C LYS A 321 1.89 -3.06 34.00
N GLN A 322 2.46 -2.01 33.40
CA GLN A 322 2.17 -1.63 32.02
C GLN A 322 3.00 -2.46 31.05
N TYR A 323 2.37 -2.90 29.97
CA TYR A 323 2.99 -3.54 28.83
C TYR A 323 2.70 -2.75 27.56
N VAL A 324 3.65 -2.79 26.63
CA VAL A 324 3.46 -2.38 25.23
C VAL A 324 3.73 -3.62 24.39
N ALA A 325 2.75 -4.08 23.62
CA ALA A 325 2.90 -5.26 22.78
C ALA A 325 2.76 -4.90 21.31
N VAL A 326 3.45 -5.64 20.44
CA VAL A 326 3.39 -5.46 18.99
C VAL A 326 3.48 -6.80 18.29
N GLU A 327 2.66 -6.97 17.26
CA GLU A 327 2.78 -8.09 16.33
C GLU A 327 3.87 -7.76 15.31
N VAL A 328 4.92 -8.58 15.29
CA VAL A 328 6.04 -8.48 14.36
C VAL A 328 5.77 -9.43 13.21
N GLY A 329 5.83 -8.92 11.99
CA GLY A 329 5.57 -9.70 10.78
C GLY A 329 5.63 -8.83 9.53
N TRP A 330 6.55 -9.16 8.63
CA TRP A 330 6.64 -8.54 7.32
C TRP A 330 5.58 -9.07 6.36
N GLY A 331 4.88 -8.18 5.66
CA GLY A 331 3.79 -8.57 4.78
C GLY A 331 3.00 -7.39 4.23
N GLY A 332 1.78 -7.68 3.79
CA GLY A 332 0.94 -6.74 3.06
C GLY A 332 1.32 -6.65 1.59
N ILE A 333 0.54 -5.85 0.84
CA ILE A 333 0.67 -5.80 -0.63
C ILE A 333 2.00 -5.22 -1.11
N TYR A 334 2.66 -4.35 -0.34
CA TYR A 334 3.92 -3.72 -0.77
C TYR A 334 5.05 -4.72 -1.07
N PRO A 335 5.48 -5.61 -0.14
CA PRO A 335 6.48 -6.63 -0.47
C PRO A 335 6.01 -7.68 -1.47
N PHE A 336 4.71 -7.84 -1.68
CA PHE A 336 4.20 -8.76 -2.69
C PHE A 336 4.26 -8.15 -4.09
N LEU A 337 3.70 -6.95 -4.29
CA LEU A 337 3.62 -6.29 -5.60
C LEU A 337 4.95 -5.67 -6.00
N TYR A 338 5.51 -4.81 -5.15
CA TYR A 338 6.75 -4.07 -5.47
C TYR A 338 8.01 -4.92 -5.29
N GLY A 339 7.86 -6.12 -4.70
CA GLY A 339 8.89 -7.14 -4.75
C GLY A 339 10.24 -6.65 -4.25
N GLY A 340 11.26 -6.73 -5.13
CA GLY A 340 12.61 -6.25 -4.86
C GLY A 340 12.69 -4.82 -4.33
N VAL A 341 11.84 -3.91 -4.80
CA VAL A 341 11.83 -2.51 -4.34
C VAL A 341 11.49 -2.43 -2.86
N ALA A 342 10.60 -3.29 -2.35
CA ALA A 342 10.21 -3.24 -0.95
C ALA A 342 11.37 -3.51 0.01
N ARG A 343 12.42 -4.19 -0.48
CA ARG A 343 13.66 -4.46 0.26
C ARG A 343 14.44 -3.17 0.59
N THR A 344 14.22 -2.06 -0.12
CA THR A 344 14.89 -0.78 0.17
C THR A 344 14.45 -0.17 1.50
N SER A 345 13.24 -0.48 1.96
CA SER A 345 12.75 -0.11 3.30
C SER A 345 13.48 -0.87 4.41
N GLY A 346 14.18 -1.94 4.05
CA GLY A 346 14.94 -2.83 4.92
C GLY A 346 14.74 -4.27 4.49
N TRP A 347 15.81 -5.07 4.49
CA TRP A 347 15.68 -6.50 4.29
C TRP A 347 15.45 -7.20 5.63
N THR A 348 14.30 -7.83 5.77
CA THR A 348 14.08 -8.80 6.86
C THR A 348 13.50 -10.09 6.31
N VAL A 349 14.06 -11.22 6.76
CA VAL A 349 13.35 -12.50 6.65
C VAL A 349 12.15 -12.40 7.59
N ASN A 350 10.95 -12.76 7.11
CA ASN A 350 9.77 -12.66 7.95
C ASN A 350 9.88 -13.60 9.16
N HIS A 351 9.76 -13.05 10.38
CA HIS A 351 9.80 -13.80 11.61
C HIS A 351 8.61 -13.46 12.51
N SER A 352 7.44 -14.03 12.17
CA SER A 352 6.19 -13.77 12.87
C SER A 352 6.26 -14.08 14.36
N ARG A 353 5.93 -13.10 15.21
CA ARG A 353 5.86 -13.22 16.67
C ARG A 353 5.11 -12.04 17.29
N VAL A 354 4.72 -12.19 18.55
CA VAL A 354 4.32 -11.05 19.40
C VAL A 354 5.47 -10.73 20.35
N ILE A 355 5.86 -9.46 20.42
CA ILE A 355 6.82 -8.95 21.42
C ILE A 355 6.06 -8.08 22.40
N ALA A 356 6.27 -8.30 23.70
CA ALA A 356 5.71 -7.45 24.76
C ALA A 356 6.85 -6.83 25.59
N PHE A 357 6.88 -5.51 25.64
CA PHE A 357 7.85 -4.70 26.36
C PHE A 357 7.29 -4.26 27.71
N SER A 358 8.19 -4.14 28.68
CA SER A 358 7.91 -3.50 29.98
C SER A 358 9.21 -2.94 30.56
N LEU A 359 9.12 -1.99 31.50
CA LEU A 359 10.29 -1.25 32.02
C LEU A 359 11.41 -2.13 32.61
N ASP A 360 11.04 -3.25 33.22
CA ASP A 360 11.92 -4.21 33.89
C ASP A 360 12.06 -5.53 33.11
N GLY A 361 11.60 -5.58 31.85
CA GLY A 361 11.76 -6.74 30.97
C GLY A 361 13.24 -7.04 30.67
N LYS A 362 13.62 -8.32 30.69
CA LYS A 362 15.01 -8.79 30.47
C LYS A 362 15.12 -9.95 29.48
N ASP A 363 14.01 -10.31 28.83
CA ASP A 363 13.96 -11.39 27.87
C ASP A 363 14.77 -11.03 26.61
N ASN A 364 15.34 -12.05 25.97
CA ASN A 364 16.06 -11.90 24.71
C ASN A 364 15.28 -12.59 23.60
N LEU A 365 15.36 -12.02 22.39
CA LEU A 365 14.83 -12.71 21.22
C LEU A 365 15.61 -14.01 20.96
N PRO A 366 14.93 -15.04 20.42
CA PRO A 366 15.63 -16.25 19.98
C PRO A 366 16.62 -15.90 18.88
N ALA A 367 17.69 -16.69 18.79
CA ALA A 367 18.73 -16.52 17.77
C ALA A 367 18.11 -16.37 16.38
N LYS A 368 18.59 -15.39 15.63
CA LYS A 368 18.11 -15.09 14.28
C LYS A 368 18.50 -16.23 13.34
N ASN A 369 17.52 -16.88 12.73
CA ASN A 369 17.79 -17.83 11.64
C ASN A 369 17.95 -17.03 10.35
N GLU A 370 19.19 -16.65 10.05
CA GLU A 370 19.51 -15.80 8.89
C GLU A 370 19.67 -16.56 7.57
N LEU A 371 19.58 -17.90 7.56
CA LEU A 371 19.87 -18.67 6.35
C LEU A 371 18.83 -18.40 5.26
N GLY A 372 19.13 -17.43 4.40
CA GLY A 372 18.42 -17.21 3.14
C GLY A 372 18.52 -18.46 2.27
N PHE A 373 17.47 -18.72 1.49
CA PHE A 373 17.50 -19.82 0.52
C PHE A 373 18.66 -19.64 -0.47
N THR A 374 19.45 -20.69 -0.67
CA THR A 374 20.49 -20.70 -1.70
C THR A 374 19.82 -20.66 -3.08
N PRO A 375 20.19 -19.69 -3.95
CA PRO A 375 19.63 -19.63 -5.30
C PRO A 375 19.86 -20.94 -6.08
N VAL A 376 18.79 -21.52 -6.61
CA VAL A 376 18.91 -22.65 -7.53
C VAL A 376 19.42 -22.15 -8.87
N LYS A 377 20.49 -22.76 -9.39
CA LYS A 377 21.05 -22.41 -10.70
C LYS A 377 19.98 -22.56 -11.80
N PRO A 378 19.69 -21.51 -12.59
CA PRO A 378 18.66 -21.56 -13.61
C PRO A 378 19.04 -22.47 -14.78
N VAL A 379 18.03 -22.93 -15.53
CA VAL A 379 18.27 -23.55 -16.83
C VAL A 379 18.76 -22.49 -17.83
N PRO A 380 19.79 -22.76 -18.64
CA PRO A 380 20.48 -21.71 -19.40
C PRO A 380 19.71 -21.22 -20.64
N THR A 381 18.65 -21.92 -21.05
CA THR A 381 17.93 -21.66 -22.31
C THR A 381 16.46 -21.34 -22.07
N TYR A 382 15.97 -20.37 -22.83
CA TYR A 382 14.57 -19.96 -22.92
C TYR A 382 14.26 -19.51 -24.36
N ASP A 383 12.98 -19.45 -24.71
CA ASP A 383 12.50 -18.97 -26.01
C ASP A 383 12.20 -17.46 -25.95
N GLU A 384 12.87 -16.69 -26.82
CA GLU A 384 12.78 -15.22 -26.88
C GLU A 384 11.41 -14.68 -27.30
N ALA A 385 10.64 -15.42 -28.11
CA ALA A 385 9.30 -15.01 -28.48
C ALA A 385 8.33 -15.29 -27.33
N ARG A 386 8.46 -16.45 -26.69
CA ARG A 386 7.60 -16.86 -25.57
C ARG A 386 7.80 -16.00 -24.33
N GLN A 387 9.04 -15.63 -23.98
CA GLN A 387 9.31 -14.82 -22.79
C GLN A 387 8.63 -13.44 -22.85
N LYS A 388 8.51 -12.83 -24.04
CA LYS A 388 7.83 -11.52 -24.20
C LYS A 388 6.35 -11.61 -23.86
N ASN A 389 5.67 -12.65 -24.33
CA ASN A 389 4.28 -12.92 -23.95
C ASN A 389 4.16 -13.28 -22.46
N GLY A 390 5.15 -14.02 -21.95
CA GLY A 390 5.25 -14.43 -20.56
C GLY A 390 5.30 -13.27 -19.58
N TYR A 391 5.92 -12.14 -19.95
CA TYR A 391 6.00 -10.97 -19.08
C TYR A 391 4.62 -10.39 -18.74
N PHE A 392 3.77 -10.14 -19.74
CA PHE A 392 2.40 -9.65 -19.51
C PHE A 392 1.62 -10.59 -18.60
N LEU A 393 1.69 -11.89 -18.89
CA LEU A 393 0.99 -12.92 -18.13
C LEU A 393 1.53 -13.00 -16.69
N TYR A 394 2.84 -12.94 -16.51
CA TYR A 394 3.44 -12.89 -15.18
C TYR A 394 2.97 -11.68 -14.39
N GLN A 395 3.01 -10.48 -14.99
CA GLN A 395 2.56 -9.26 -14.31
C GLN A 395 1.06 -9.26 -13.99
N THR A 396 0.26 -9.99 -14.76
CA THR A 396 -1.20 -10.03 -14.58
C THR A 396 -1.64 -11.08 -13.55
N PHE A 397 -0.95 -12.22 -13.47
CA PHE A 397 -1.37 -13.39 -12.69
C PHE A 397 -0.44 -13.74 -11.52
N CYS A 398 0.81 -13.27 -11.52
CA CYS A 398 1.83 -13.75 -10.59
C CYS A 398 2.47 -12.65 -9.74
N SER A 399 2.67 -11.44 -10.29
CA SER A 399 3.46 -10.39 -9.63
C SER A 399 2.86 -9.91 -8.31
N ALA A 400 1.53 -9.90 -8.18
CA ALA A 400 0.83 -9.52 -6.95
C ALA A 400 1.13 -10.45 -5.75
N CYS A 401 1.83 -11.58 -5.97
CA CYS A 401 2.34 -12.47 -4.92
C CYS A 401 3.87 -12.63 -4.99
N HIS A 402 4.42 -12.79 -6.19
CA HIS A 402 5.81 -13.17 -6.39
C HIS A 402 6.76 -12.00 -6.69
N GLY A 403 6.26 -10.76 -6.64
CA GLY A 403 7.07 -9.58 -6.86
C GLY A 403 7.13 -9.14 -8.31
N ASP A 404 7.22 -7.83 -8.49
CA ASP A 404 7.55 -7.20 -9.76
C ASP A 404 8.79 -7.84 -10.40
N ASN A 405 8.76 -8.02 -11.73
CA ASN A 405 9.84 -8.60 -12.53
C ASN A 405 10.40 -9.97 -12.07
N GLY A 406 9.63 -10.74 -11.29
CA GLY A 406 10.08 -12.01 -10.73
C GLY A 406 10.90 -11.89 -9.44
N ILE A 407 11.06 -10.69 -8.89
CA ILE A 407 11.91 -10.42 -7.73
C ILE A 407 11.01 -10.30 -6.49
N SER A 408 10.98 -11.33 -5.64
CA SER A 408 10.13 -11.32 -4.42
C SER A 408 10.59 -10.26 -3.40
N GLY A 409 9.67 -9.71 -2.60
CA GLY A 409 9.99 -8.84 -1.47
C GLY A 409 10.43 -9.57 -0.19
N GLY A 410 10.63 -10.89 -0.25
CA GLY A 410 11.17 -11.69 0.85
C GLY A 410 10.12 -12.34 1.76
N VAL A 411 8.83 -12.23 1.44
CA VAL A 411 7.73 -12.87 2.18
C VAL A 411 7.28 -14.17 1.50
N LEU A 412 7.01 -14.12 0.19
CA LEU A 412 6.66 -15.29 -0.63
C LEU A 412 7.85 -15.77 -1.47
N PRO A 413 7.83 -17.00 -2.01
CA PRO A 413 8.95 -17.53 -2.78
C PRO A 413 9.35 -16.65 -3.96
N ASP A 414 10.66 -16.42 -4.12
CA ASP A 414 11.23 -15.81 -5.32
C ASP A 414 11.31 -16.89 -6.42
N LEU A 415 10.50 -16.74 -7.48
CA LEU A 415 10.36 -17.78 -8.50
C LEU A 415 11.64 -18.00 -9.31
N ARG A 416 12.54 -17.01 -9.38
CA ARG A 416 13.83 -17.14 -10.06
C ARG A 416 14.69 -18.22 -9.43
N TRP A 417 14.51 -18.45 -8.12
CA TRP A 417 15.32 -19.37 -7.31
C TRP A 417 14.62 -20.71 -7.04
N SER A 418 13.44 -20.92 -7.61
CA SER A 418 12.70 -22.17 -7.47
C SER A 418 13.26 -23.27 -8.37
N GLY A 419 13.16 -24.52 -7.92
CA GLY A 419 13.41 -25.68 -8.78
C GLY A 419 12.30 -25.92 -9.82
N ALA A 420 11.11 -25.35 -9.62
CA ALA A 420 9.93 -25.64 -10.44
C ALA A 420 10.08 -25.27 -11.93
N PRO A 421 10.64 -24.11 -12.31
CA PRO A 421 10.77 -23.71 -13.72
C PRO A 421 11.73 -24.57 -14.55
N ARG A 422 12.50 -25.49 -13.93
CA ARG A 422 13.47 -26.36 -14.62
C ARG A 422 12.81 -27.40 -15.53
N GLY A 423 11.57 -27.79 -15.25
CA GLY A 423 10.83 -28.76 -16.05
C GLY A 423 9.49 -28.19 -16.50
N LYS A 424 9.20 -28.28 -17.80
CA LYS A 424 7.92 -27.83 -18.38
C LYS A 424 6.72 -28.52 -17.74
N GLU A 425 6.75 -29.85 -17.65
CA GLU A 425 5.63 -30.63 -17.10
C GLU A 425 5.45 -30.40 -15.60
N SER A 426 6.54 -30.35 -14.82
CA SER A 426 6.48 -30.07 -13.39
C SER A 426 5.94 -28.67 -13.11
N PHE A 427 6.36 -27.67 -13.90
CA PHE A 427 5.87 -26.31 -13.78
C PHE A 427 4.37 -26.23 -14.08
N TYR A 428 3.90 -26.89 -15.14
CA TYR A 428 2.47 -26.93 -15.46
C TYR A 428 1.64 -27.67 -14.39
N LYS A 429 2.15 -28.75 -13.77
CA LYS A 429 1.46 -29.40 -12.65
C LYS A 429 1.33 -28.47 -11.45
N LEU A 430 2.36 -27.67 -11.17
CA LEU A 430 2.34 -26.70 -10.06
C LEU A 430 1.39 -25.55 -10.35
N VAL A 431 1.62 -24.80 -11.43
CA VAL A 431 0.92 -23.54 -11.76
C VAL A 431 -0.43 -23.81 -12.42
N GLY A 432 -0.50 -24.75 -13.35
CA GLY A 432 -1.74 -25.07 -14.06
C GLY A 432 -2.69 -25.87 -13.19
N ARG A 433 -2.23 -26.99 -12.62
CA ARG A 433 -3.10 -27.94 -11.89
C ARG A 433 -3.18 -27.72 -10.38
N GLY A 434 -2.43 -26.74 -9.84
CA GLY A 434 -2.52 -26.38 -8.43
C GLY A 434 -1.91 -27.42 -7.49
N ALA A 435 -0.71 -27.92 -7.77
CA ALA A 435 -0.04 -28.89 -6.89
C ALA A 435 0.24 -28.35 -5.47
N LEU A 436 0.18 -27.04 -5.27
CA LEU A 436 0.45 -26.35 -4.01
C LEU A 436 -0.75 -25.54 -3.49
N THR A 437 -1.98 -25.84 -3.93
CA THR A 437 -3.20 -25.15 -3.46
C THR A 437 -3.41 -25.28 -1.96
N ALA A 438 -3.00 -26.41 -1.36
CA ALA A 438 -3.00 -26.60 0.09
C ALA A 438 -2.10 -25.60 0.86
N TYR A 439 -1.17 -24.93 0.16
CA TYR A 439 -0.27 -23.92 0.71
C TYR A 439 -0.60 -22.49 0.22
N GLY A 440 -1.76 -22.30 -0.41
CA GLY A 440 -2.21 -20.99 -0.90
C GLY A 440 -1.71 -20.60 -2.30
N MET A 441 -1.00 -21.48 -3.01
CA MET A 441 -0.65 -21.25 -4.43
C MET A 441 -1.78 -21.71 -5.34
N ASP A 442 -2.41 -20.77 -6.04
CA ASP A 442 -3.58 -21.04 -6.87
C ASP A 442 -3.26 -21.91 -8.11
N ARG A 443 -4.32 -22.45 -8.72
CA ARG A 443 -4.30 -23.09 -10.04
C ARG A 443 -4.75 -22.11 -11.10
N PHE A 444 -4.07 -22.09 -12.24
CA PHE A 444 -4.34 -21.12 -13.30
C PHE A 444 -4.86 -21.73 -14.60
N ASP A 445 -5.10 -23.04 -14.66
CA ASP A 445 -5.63 -23.69 -15.87
C ASP A 445 -7.10 -23.36 -16.17
N THR A 446 -7.77 -22.63 -15.28
CA THR A 446 -9.10 -22.02 -15.46
C THR A 446 -9.05 -20.72 -16.26
N SER A 447 -7.92 -19.99 -16.22
CA SER A 447 -7.75 -18.69 -16.89
C SER A 447 -6.65 -18.70 -17.97
N LEU A 448 -5.72 -19.65 -17.93
CA LEU A 448 -4.55 -19.74 -18.80
C LEU A 448 -4.45 -21.10 -19.51
N THR A 449 -4.05 -21.08 -20.78
CA THR A 449 -3.73 -22.30 -21.52
C THR A 449 -2.37 -22.89 -21.09
N PRO A 450 -2.09 -24.18 -21.36
CA PRO A 450 -0.77 -24.75 -21.13
C PRO A 450 0.37 -24.01 -21.83
N ASP A 451 0.12 -23.44 -23.02
CA ASP A 451 1.12 -22.63 -23.74
C ASP A 451 1.38 -21.28 -23.06
N GLN A 452 0.34 -20.63 -22.53
CA GLN A 452 0.51 -19.38 -21.76
C GLN A 452 1.29 -19.61 -20.47
N ILE A 453 1.06 -20.73 -19.78
CA ILE A 453 1.83 -21.10 -18.59
C ILE A 453 3.30 -21.38 -18.96
N GLU A 454 3.55 -21.98 -20.13
CA GLU A 454 4.90 -22.16 -20.65
C GLU A 454 5.57 -20.82 -21.01
N ASP A 455 4.82 -19.84 -21.51
CA ASP A 455 5.33 -18.49 -21.75
C ASP A 455 5.77 -17.82 -20.44
N ILE A 456 4.97 -17.91 -19.37
CA ILE A 456 5.36 -17.47 -18.01
C ILE A 456 6.65 -18.15 -17.55
N ARG A 457 6.77 -19.47 -17.76
CA ARG A 457 7.99 -20.23 -17.40
C ARG A 457 9.22 -19.66 -18.11
N ASN A 458 9.12 -19.36 -19.41
CA ASN A 458 10.23 -18.81 -20.18
C ASN A 458 10.63 -17.40 -19.68
N PHE A 459 9.67 -16.57 -19.29
CA PHE A 459 9.95 -15.29 -18.63
C PHE A 459 10.73 -15.48 -17.33
N ILE A 460 10.27 -16.37 -16.43
CA ILE A 460 10.95 -16.64 -15.15
C ILE A 460 12.38 -17.16 -15.39
N VAL A 461 12.57 -18.06 -16.34
CA VAL A 461 13.89 -18.60 -16.69
C VAL A 461 14.81 -17.49 -17.19
N LYS A 462 14.34 -16.62 -18.09
CA LYS A 462 15.11 -15.46 -18.56
C LYS A 462 15.54 -14.60 -17.37
N ARG A 463 14.59 -14.18 -16.52
CA ARG A 463 14.85 -13.34 -15.35
C ARG A 463 15.83 -13.98 -14.38
N ALA A 464 15.74 -15.28 -14.15
CA ALA A 464 16.67 -16.00 -13.31
C ALA A 464 18.10 -15.97 -13.89
N ASN A 465 18.28 -16.19 -15.19
CA ASN A 465 19.61 -16.10 -15.82
C ASN A 465 20.19 -14.68 -15.79
N GLU A 466 19.37 -13.66 -16.01
CA GLU A 466 19.82 -12.26 -16.01
C GLU A 466 20.33 -11.78 -14.65
N SER A 467 19.84 -12.36 -13.55
CA SER A 467 20.10 -11.88 -12.19
C SER A 467 20.86 -12.86 -11.29
N TYR A 468 21.11 -14.10 -11.73
CA TYR A 468 21.68 -15.16 -10.90
C TYR A 468 23.06 -14.80 -10.33
N ASP A 469 24.00 -14.39 -11.18
CA ASP A 469 25.38 -14.12 -10.74
C ASP A 469 25.45 -12.92 -9.78
N GLU A 470 24.67 -11.86 -10.07
CA GLU A 470 24.59 -10.67 -9.22
C GLU A 470 23.99 -11.00 -7.85
N GLU A 471 22.91 -11.80 -7.80
CA GLU A 471 22.27 -12.20 -6.54
C GLU A 471 23.13 -13.19 -5.73
N VAL A 472 23.80 -14.14 -6.38
CA VAL A 472 24.75 -15.05 -5.72
C VAL A 472 25.88 -14.26 -5.08
N LYS A 473 26.43 -13.28 -5.79
CA LYS A 473 27.46 -12.39 -5.25
C LYS A 473 26.94 -11.55 -4.09
N ALA A 474 25.73 -11.00 -4.17
CA ALA A 474 25.13 -10.19 -3.11
C ALA A 474 24.92 -10.96 -1.80
N ARG A 475 24.80 -12.30 -1.86
CA ARG A 475 24.66 -13.20 -0.71
C ARG A 475 25.99 -13.62 -0.08
N GLN A 476 27.13 -13.25 -0.66
CA GLN A 476 28.47 -13.53 -0.10
C GLN A 476 28.77 -12.59 1.08
N ASN A 477 27.99 -12.71 2.14
CA ASN A 477 28.16 -11.98 3.40
C ASN A 477 27.80 -12.90 4.58
N SER A 478 28.02 -12.42 5.81
CA SER A 478 27.83 -13.22 7.03
C SER A 478 26.41 -13.75 7.23
N THR A 479 25.42 -13.13 6.59
CA THR A 479 23.99 -13.43 6.76
C THR A 479 23.44 -14.31 5.62
N GLY A 480 24.13 -14.46 4.48
CA GLY A 480 23.62 -15.21 3.32
C GLY A 480 22.41 -14.57 2.62
N VAL A 481 22.07 -13.34 3.00
CA VAL A 481 20.97 -12.52 2.51
C VAL A 481 21.51 -11.49 1.50
N PRO A 482 20.83 -11.23 0.36
CA PRO A 482 21.28 -10.24 -0.61
C PRO A 482 21.20 -8.83 0.00
N ASN A 483 22.25 -8.02 -0.19
CA ASN A 483 22.23 -6.60 0.18
C ASN A 483 21.49 -5.75 -0.87
N ASP A 484 21.19 -4.49 -0.53
CA ASP A 484 20.45 -3.55 -1.39
C ASP A 484 21.20 -3.21 -2.70
N GLN A 485 22.50 -3.56 -2.82
CA GLN A 485 23.31 -3.29 -4.01
C GLN A 485 22.81 -4.04 -5.25
N PHE A 486 22.21 -5.22 -5.07
CA PHE A 486 21.64 -6.01 -6.17
C PHE A 486 20.51 -5.27 -6.92
N LEU A 487 19.83 -4.33 -6.26
CA LEU A 487 18.72 -3.60 -6.86
C LEU A 487 19.15 -2.40 -7.71
N ASN A 488 20.47 -2.12 -7.79
CA ASN A 488 21.03 -0.90 -8.37
C ASN A 488 20.44 0.39 -7.75
N VAL A 489 20.14 0.35 -6.45
CA VAL A 489 19.63 1.49 -5.68
C VAL A 489 20.81 2.40 -5.31
N PRO A 490 20.81 3.69 -5.67
CA PRO A 490 21.83 4.64 -5.26
C PRO A 490 21.74 4.83 -3.75
N GLN A 491 22.89 5.09 -3.12
CA GLN A 491 22.89 5.60 -1.77
C GLN A 491 22.23 6.99 -1.78
N SER A 492 21.03 7.10 -1.21
CA SER A 492 20.31 8.37 -1.10
C SER A 492 20.89 9.21 0.05
N THR A 493 21.38 10.39 -0.28
CA THR A 493 21.63 11.52 0.63
C THR A 493 20.87 12.73 0.06
N ALA A 494 19.59 12.92 0.39
CA ALA A 494 18.91 14.17 0.02
C ALA A 494 17.67 14.47 0.87
N ASP A 495 17.62 15.71 1.36
CA ASP A 495 16.52 16.33 2.09
C ASP A 495 15.20 16.35 1.29
N ILE A 496 14.08 16.33 2.02
CA ILE A 496 12.72 16.31 1.47
C ILE A 496 12.26 17.76 1.22
N PRO A 497 11.60 18.07 0.08
CA PRO A 497 10.86 19.32 -0.06
C PRO A 497 9.72 19.37 0.95
N THR A 498 9.67 20.39 1.80
CA THR A 498 8.47 20.72 2.57
C THR A 498 7.31 20.98 1.61
N ALA A 499 6.08 20.79 2.09
CA ALA A 499 4.84 21.03 1.34
C ALA A 499 4.58 22.54 1.08
N ASP A 500 5.61 23.27 0.63
CA ASP A 500 5.51 24.62 0.15
C ASP A 500 5.42 24.56 -1.37
N HIS A 501 4.21 24.70 -1.91
CA HIS A 501 4.02 25.09 -3.30
C HIS A 501 3.94 26.63 -3.40
N PRO A 502 4.40 27.21 -4.54
CA PRO A 502 4.34 28.65 -4.79
C PRO A 502 2.93 29.23 -4.75
#